data_AF-A0A949KY83-F1
#
_entry.id   AF-A0A949KY83-F1
#
_cell.length_a   1.000
_cell.length_b   1.000
_cell.length_c   1.000
_cell.angle_alpha   90.00
_cell.angle_beta   90.00
_cell.angle_gamma   90.00
#
_symmetry.space_group_name_H-M   'P 1'
#
loop_
_entity.id
_entity.type
_entity.pdbx_description
1 polymer ?
#
loop_
_entity_poly.entity_id
_entity_poly.type
_entity_poly.pdbx_seq_one_letter_code
_entity_poly.pdbx_strand_id
1 'polypeptide(L)'
;MPHDFRVYGHLAGLDELQLKNCLAHLSAYECETSGHVLDFVHEGGFIDVDSDLEALLPLVGPSARGVIDIINHQDWEMHRCTLLSGVLTRTRIDLDNALDTAYASERRS
;
A
#
# COMPACT_ATOMS: atom_id res chain seq x y z
N MET A 1 0.28 -24.26 1.14
CA MET A 1 1.02 -23.28 1.97
C MET A 1 -0.04 -22.51 2.73
N PRO A 2 -0.18 -22.67 4.06
CA PRO A 2 -1.32 -22.09 4.74
C PRO A 2 -1.00 -20.61 5.02
N HIS A 3 -1.83 -19.71 4.46
CA HIS A 3 -1.87 -18.27 4.74
C HIS A 3 -0.72 -17.43 4.13
N ASP A 4 -0.57 -17.45 2.80
CA ASP A 4 0.26 -16.46 2.09
C ASP A 4 -0.55 -15.17 1.89
N PHE A 5 -0.41 -14.25 2.83
CA PHE A 5 -1.02 -12.92 2.79
C PHE A 5 0.08 -11.89 2.54
N ARG A 6 -0.12 -11.04 1.52
CA ARG A 6 0.89 -10.05 1.13
C ARG A 6 0.33 -8.66 1.03
N VAL A 7 1.14 -7.71 1.43
CA VAL A 7 0.86 -6.29 1.26
C VAL A 7 2.04 -5.63 0.59
N TYR A 8 1.78 -4.90 -0.48
CA TYR A 8 2.77 -4.08 -1.18
C TYR A 8 2.27 -2.65 -1.22
N GLY A 9 2.97 -1.73 -0.57
CA GLY A 9 2.62 -0.32 -0.50
C GLY A 9 3.67 0.57 -1.14
N HIS A 10 3.19 1.55 -1.89
CA HIS A 10 4.00 2.63 -2.46
C HIS A 10 3.33 3.96 -2.13
N LEU A 11 4.02 4.83 -1.39
CA LEU A 11 3.59 6.17 -1.06
C LEU A 11 4.60 7.19 -1.60
N ALA A 12 4.11 8.25 -2.22
CA ALA A 12 4.92 9.34 -2.75
C ALA A 12 4.36 10.71 -2.34
N GLY A 13 5.24 11.71 -2.31
CA GLY A 13 4.86 13.09 -1.94
C GLY A 13 4.83 13.32 -0.43
N LEU A 14 5.63 12.52 0.30
CA LEU A 14 5.81 12.62 1.75
C LEU A 14 6.96 13.58 2.09
N ASP A 15 6.77 14.43 3.10
CA ASP A 15 7.85 15.19 3.71
C ASP A 15 8.65 14.33 4.73
N GLU A 16 9.75 14.88 5.26
CA GLU A 16 10.63 14.16 6.19
C GLU A 16 9.92 13.72 7.48
N LEU A 17 9.01 14.54 8.00
CA LEU A 17 8.28 14.23 9.23
C LEU A 17 7.24 13.14 8.97
N GLN A 18 6.53 13.22 7.85
CA GLN A 18 5.57 12.22 7.39
C GLN A 18 6.25 10.88 7.15
N LEU A 19 7.40 10.86 6.46
CA LEU A 19 8.21 9.65 6.27
C LEU A 19 8.58 9.01 7.59
N LYS A 20 9.11 9.80 8.54
CA LYS A 20 9.47 9.31 9.87
C LYS A 20 8.28 8.72 10.62
N ASN A 21 7.14 9.38 10.58
CA ASN A 21 5.93 8.91 11.25
C ASN A 21 5.38 7.63 10.61
N CYS A 22 5.38 7.55 9.27
CA CYS A 22 4.95 6.36 8.54
C CYS A 22 5.88 5.17 8.82
N LEU A 23 7.21 5.38 8.85
CA LEU A 23 8.17 4.32 9.19
C LEU A 23 7.99 3.79 10.62
N ALA A 24 7.67 4.67 11.58
CA ALA A 24 7.41 4.24 12.95
C ALA A 24 6.12 3.40 13.05
N HIS A 25 5.07 3.83 12.34
CA HIS A 25 3.78 3.12 12.28
C HIS A 25 3.93 1.76 11.58
N LEU A 26 4.58 1.72 10.42
CA LEU A 26 4.79 0.53 9.60
C LEU A 26 6.01 -0.29 10.04
N SER A 27 6.43 -0.21 11.30
CA SER A 27 7.63 -0.90 11.82
C SER A 27 7.58 -2.43 11.73
N ALA A 28 6.39 -3.02 11.56
CA ALA A 28 6.21 -4.45 11.32
C ALA A 28 6.39 -4.86 9.84
N TYR A 29 6.47 -3.88 8.92
CA TYR A 29 6.69 -4.07 7.50
C TYR A 29 8.17 -3.87 7.16
N GLU A 30 8.63 -4.52 6.11
CA GLU A 30 9.90 -4.18 5.47
C GLU A 30 9.73 -2.86 4.72
N CYS A 31 10.43 -1.81 5.14
CA CYS A 31 10.28 -0.46 4.59
C CYS A 31 11.56 0.02 3.91
N GLU A 32 11.41 0.64 2.74
CA GLU A 32 12.49 1.31 2.01
C GLU A 32 12.09 2.76 1.69
N THR A 33 13.03 3.69 1.84
CA THR A 33 12.80 5.10 1.50
C THR A 33 13.73 5.58 0.40
N SER A 34 13.19 6.41 -0.50
CA SER A 34 13.95 7.04 -1.57
C SER A 34 13.43 8.46 -1.82
N GLY A 35 14.12 9.45 -1.26
CA GLY A 35 13.68 10.85 -1.30
C GLY A 35 12.33 11.04 -0.59
N HIS A 36 11.29 11.39 -1.34
CA HIS A 36 9.92 11.63 -0.85
C HIS A 36 8.98 10.42 -1.04
N VAL A 37 9.57 9.24 -1.17
CA VAL A 37 8.89 7.97 -1.43
C VAL A 37 9.16 7.00 -0.28
N LEU A 38 8.10 6.27 0.11
CA LEU A 38 8.14 5.14 1.03
C LEU A 38 7.53 3.93 0.33
N ASP A 39 8.33 2.90 0.15
CA ASP A 39 7.89 1.57 -0.26
C ASP A 39 7.85 0.68 0.99
N PHE A 40 6.82 -0.15 1.12
CA PHE A 40 6.71 -1.08 2.24
C PHE A 40 6.08 -2.40 1.84
N VAL A 41 6.56 -3.48 2.45
CA VAL A 41 6.17 -4.84 2.14
C VAL A 41 5.89 -5.63 3.40
N HIS A 42 4.82 -6.41 3.38
CA HIS A 42 4.59 -7.48 4.34
C HIS A 42 4.38 -8.77 3.58
N GLU A 43 5.19 -9.79 3.90
CA GLU A 43 5.01 -11.16 3.43
C GLU A 43 4.91 -12.07 4.64
N GLY A 44 3.76 -12.73 4.84
CA GLY A 44 3.62 -13.68 5.93
C GLY A 44 2.18 -13.91 6.37
N GLY A 45 2.00 -14.05 7.68
CA GLY A 45 0.69 -14.30 8.28
C GLY A 45 -0.28 -13.15 8.11
N PHE A 46 -1.56 -13.42 8.43
CA PHE A 46 -2.60 -12.40 8.41
C PHE A 46 -2.24 -11.23 9.34
N ILE A 47 -2.45 -10.01 8.83
CA ILE A 47 -2.36 -8.76 9.57
C ILE A 47 -3.63 -7.94 9.34
N ASP A 48 -3.96 -7.07 10.30
CA ASP A 48 -5.11 -6.18 10.19
C ASP A 48 -4.76 -4.93 9.36
N VAL A 49 -4.66 -5.14 8.04
CA VAL A 49 -4.28 -4.07 7.09
C VAL A 49 -5.28 -2.92 7.11
N ASP A 50 -6.56 -3.21 7.34
CA ASP A 50 -7.58 -2.16 7.32
C ASP A 50 -7.34 -1.17 8.48
N SER A 51 -7.03 -1.67 9.68
CA SER A 51 -6.60 -0.82 10.81
C SER A 51 -5.31 -0.07 10.52
N ASP A 52 -4.32 -0.71 9.88
CA ASP A 52 -3.06 -0.05 9.52
C ASP A 52 -3.28 1.10 8.54
N LEU A 53 -4.14 0.90 7.53
CA LEU A 53 -4.47 1.91 6.52
C LEU A 53 -5.25 3.08 7.12
N GLU A 54 -6.21 2.82 8.01
CA GLU A 54 -6.94 3.88 8.73
C GLU A 54 -6.00 4.73 9.58
N ALA A 55 -5.06 4.09 10.28
CA ALA A 55 -4.05 4.77 11.10
C ALA A 55 -2.97 5.49 10.27
N LEU A 56 -2.72 5.04 9.03
CA LEU A 56 -1.79 5.67 8.10
C LEU A 56 -2.33 7.00 7.55
N LEU A 57 -3.64 7.10 7.30
CA LEU A 57 -4.27 8.30 6.71
C LEU A 57 -3.98 9.63 7.41
N PRO A 58 -4.03 9.74 8.75
CA PRO A 58 -3.68 10.99 9.43
C PRO A 58 -2.17 11.30 9.41
N LEU A 59 -1.32 10.32 9.11
CA LEU A 59 0.15 10.49 9.05
C LEU A 59 0.61 11.06 7.70
N VAL A 60 -0.20 10.91 6.67
CA VAL A 60 0.09 11.36 5.31
C VAL A 60 -0.58 12.70 5.04
N GLY A 61 0.14 13.63 4.42
CA GLY A 61 -0.40 14.94 4.05
C GLY A 61 -1.33 14.89 2.84
N PRO A 62 -2.03 16.00 2.51
CA PRO A 62 -2.88 16.08 1.33
C PRO A 62 -2.11 15.97 0.00
N SER A 63 -0.79 16.16 0.02
CA SER A 63 0.12 15.95 -1.12
C SER A 63 0.44 14.48 -1.38
N ALA A 64 0.18 13.60 -0.40
CA ALA A 64 0.51 12.20 -0.51
C ALA A 64 -0.38 11.51 -1.54
N ARG A 65 0.25 10.66 -2.33
CA ARG A 65 -0.41 9.74 -3.25
C ARG A 65 0.20 8.36 -3.10
N GLY A 66 -0.58 7.33 -3.37
CA GLY A 66 -0.04 5.99 -3.24
C GLY A 66 -0.97 4.90 -3.69
N VAL A 67 -0.39 3.71 -3.78
CA VAL A 67 -1.08 2.47 -4.11
C VAL A 67 -0.65 1.44 -3.08
N ILE A 68 -1.62 0.77 -2.47
CA ILE A 68 -1.40 -0.36 -1.58
C ILE A 68 -2.17 -1.55 -2.13
N ASP A 69 -1.46 -2.61 -2.47
CA ASP A 69 -2.01 -3.86 -2.95
C ASP A 69 -2.03 -4.89 -1.83
N ILE A 70 -3.21 -5.44 -1.57
CA ILE A 70 -3.47 -6.45 -0.55
C ILE A 70 -3.85 -7.74 -1.28
N ILE A 71 -3.04 -8.78 -1.12
CA ILE A 71 -3.19 -10.03 -1.84
C ILE A 71 -3.45 -11.15 -0.84
N ASN A 72 -4.62 -11.76 -0.95
CA ASN A 72 -5.00 -12.94 -0.20
C ASN A 72 -4.97 -14.17 -1.13
N HIS A 73 -3.90 -14.96 -1.05
CA HIS A 73 -3.76 -16.16 -1.88
C HIS A 73 -4.67 -17.31 -1.46
N GLN A 74 -5.21 -17.29 -0.24
CA GLN A 74 -6.13 -18.32 0.21
C GLN A 74 -7.47 -18.21 -0.51
N ASP A 75 -7.97 -16.98 -0.68
CA ASP A 75 -9.26 -16.72 -1.33
C ASP A 75 -9.11 -16.33 -2.81
N TRP A 76 -7.87 -16.24 -3.31
CA TRP A 76 -7.53 -15.74 -4.65
C TRP A 76 -8.14 -14.35 -4.91
N GLU A 77 -7.93 -13.44 -3.97
CA GLU A 77 -8.45 -12.07 -4.04
C GLU A 77 -7.35 -11.02 -3.90
N MET A 78 -7.43 -9.97 -4.72
CA MET A 78 -6.58 -8.80 -4.59
C MET A 78 -7.45 -7.55 -4.40
N HIS A 79 -7.05 -6.71 -3.47
CA HIS A 79 -7.60 -5.37 -3.31
C HIS A 79 -6.51 -4.34 -3.54
N ARG A 80 -6.82 -3.33 -4.36
CA ARG A 80 -5.99 -2.15 -4.52
C ARG A 80 -6.61 -0.99 -3.78
N CYS A 81 -5.88 -0.46 -2.82
CA CYS A 81 -6.19 0.78 -2.10
C CYS A 81 -5.38 1.91 -2.74
N THR A 82 -6.06 2.90 -3.30
CA THR A 82 -5.42 4.10 -3.88
C THR A 82 -5.63 5.28 -2.95
N LEU A 83 -4.52 5.87 -2.51
CA LEU A 83 -4.48 7.13 -1.78
C LEU A 83 -4.30 8.28 -2.77
N LEU A 84 -5.24 9.22 -2.78
CA LEU A 84 -5.12 10.45 -3.54
C LEU A 84 -5.80 11.59 -2.78
N SER A 85 -5.06 12.68 -2.55
CA SER A 85 -5.59 13.89 -1.89
C SER A 85 -6.23 13.61 -0.52
N GLY A 86 -5.62 12.72 0.27
CA GLY A 86 -6.10 12.33 1.60
C GLY A 86 -7.32 11.40 1.60
N VAL A 87 -7.74 10.90 0.44
CA VAL A 87 -8.84 9.95 0.31
C VAL A 87 -8.28 8.59 -0.08
N LEU A 88 -8.67 7.55 0.68
CA LEU A 88 -8.41 6.16 0.32
C LEU A 88 -9.60 5.58 -0.41
N THR A 89 -9.36 4.97 -1.57
CA THR A 89 -10.38 4.24 -2.34
C THR A 89 -9.95 2.80 -2.50
N ARG A 90 -10.85 1.85 -2.29
CA ARG A 90 -10.56 0.41 -2.40
C ARG A 90 -11.29 -0.19 -3.59
N THR A 91 -10.56 -0.91 -4.42
CA THR A 91 -11.11 -1.60 -5.59
C THR A 91 -10.69 -3.06 -5.55
N ARG A 92 -11.62 -3.98 -5.82
CA ARG A 92 -11.28 -5.39 -6.03
C ARG A 92 -10.66 -5.54 -7.41
N ILE A 93 -9.51 -6.21 -7.48
CA ILE A 93 -8.81 -6.55 -8.71
C ILE A 93 -8.88 -8.06 -8.86
N ASP A 94 -9.24 -8.50 -10.06
CA ASP A 94 -9.16 -9.91 -10.41
C ASP A 94 -7.68 -10.27 -10.61
N LEU A 95 -7.18 -11.24 -9.85
CA LEU A 95 -5.76 -11.66 -9.88
C LEU A 95 -5.35 -12.16 -11.27
N ASP A 96 -6.27 -12.78 -12.00
CA ASP A 96 -6.03 -13.22 -13.38
C ASP A 96 -5.79 -12.04 -14.33
N ASN A 97 -6.27 -10.83 -13.96
CA ASN A 97 -6.13 -9.58 -14.70
C ASN A 97 -5.20 -8.56 -14.00
N ALA A 98 -4.52 -8.95 -12.92
CA ALA A 98 -3.67 -8.04 -12.13
C ALA A 98 -2.47 -7.54 -12.94
N LEU A 99 -1.93 -8.38 -13.83
CA LEU A 99 -0.84 -8.01 -14.75
C LEU A 99 -1.27 -6.93 -15.76
N ASP A 100 -2.51 -6.95 -16.26
CA ASP A 100 -3.00 -5.97 -17.23
C ASP A 100 -3.23 -4.58 -16.61
N THR A 101 -3.52 -4.54 -15.30
CA THR A 101 -3.79 -3.29 -14.57
C THR A 101 -2.50 -2.54 -14.22
N ALA A 102 -1.40 -3.25 -13.94
CA ALA A 102 -0.10 -2.64 -13.62
C ALA A 102 0.46 -1.78 -14.78
N TYR A 103 0.30 -2.24 -16.04
CA TYR A 103 0.75 -1.50 -17.23
C TYR A 103 -0.11 -0.28 -17.57
N ALA A 104 -1.35 -0.20 -17.07
CA ALA A 104 -2.23 0.94 -17.30
C ALA A 104 -1.85 2.16 -16.45
N SER A 105 -1.34 1.95 -15.23
CA SER A 105 -0.90 3.03 -14.33
C SER A 105 0.43 3.67 -14.74
N GLU A 106 1.32 2.93 -15.40
CA GLU A 106 2.60 3.48 -15.88
C GLU A 106 2.45 4.42 -17.09
N ARG A 107 1.35 4.34 -17.83
CA ARG A 107 1.09 5.16 -19.03
C ARG A 107 0.53 6.55 -18.73
N ARG A 108 0.32 6.91 -17.46
CA ARG A 108 -0.20 8.23 -17.05
C ARG A 108 0.77 9.08 -16.24
N SER A 109 2.03 8.64 -16.12
CA SER A 109 3.12 9.42 -15.50
C SER A 109 3.86 10.27 -16.53
#